data_AF-A0A5C7RZY4-F1
#
_entry.id   AF-A0A5C7RZY4-F1
#
_cell.length_a   1.000
_cell.length_b   1.000
_cell.length_c   1.000
_cell.angle_alpha   90.00
_cell.angle_beta   90.00
_cell.angle_gamma   90.00
#
_symmetry.space_group_name_H-M   'P 1'
#
loop_
_entity.id
_entity.type
_entity.pdbx_description
1 polymer ?
#
loop_
_entity_poly.entity_id
_entity_poly.type
_entity_poly.pdbx_seq_one_letter_code
_entity_poly.pdbx_strand_id
1 'polypeptide(L)'
;MLKAALERDTQNRPFEKSIKQFGEIVMAEPALLAKLEETRDANSFIATYCKLASEKGIHFTPDDMRIVVQEQKQGSNWVIPKAVLNIVRERF
;
A
#
# COMPACT_ATOMS: atom_id res chain seq x y z
N MET A 1 10.34 7.45 -28.85
CA MET A 1 9.68 6.26 -28.27
C MET A 1 9.52 6.33 -26.74
N LEU A 2 9.35 7.52 -26.13
CA LEU A 2 9.12 7.65 -24.68
C LEU A 2 7.63 7.81 -24.29
N LYS A 3 6.79 8.34 -25.19
CA LYS A 3 5.37 8.59 -24.89
C LYS A 3 4.54 7.31 -24.72
N ALA A 4 4.83 6.28 -25.52
CA ALA A 4 4.13 5.00 -25.46
C ALA A 4 4.44 4.16 -24.20
N ALA A 5 5.58 4.39 -23.54
CA ALA A 5 5.89 3.76 -22.26
C ALA A 5 5.12 4.44 -21.11
N LEU A 6 4.98 5.76 -21.17
CA LEU A 6 4.27 6.55 -20.15
C LEU A 6 2.74 6.34 -20.23
N GLU A 7 2.17 6.19 -21.43
CA GLU A 7 0.74 5.90 -21.62
C GLU A 7 0.36 4.45 -21.24
N ARG A 8 1.31 3.50 -21.31
CA ARG A 8 1.13 2.16 -20.72
C ARG A 8 1.14 2.22 -19.20
N ASP A 9 1.97 3.08 -18.59
CA ASP A 9 2.08 3.24 -17.15
C ASP A 9 0.76 3.71 -16.50
N THR A 10 0.00 4.56 -17.21
CA THR A 10 -1.30 5.07 -16.74
C THR A 10 -2.43 4.03 -16.85
N GLN A 11 -2.26 2.97 -17.66
CA GLN A 11 -3.20 1.84 -17.76
C GLN A 11 -2.77 0.61 -16.91
N ASN A 12 -1.54 0.57 -16.38
CA ASN A 12 -0.91 -0.64 -15.79
C ASN A 12 -0.73 -0.65 -14.26
N ARG A 13 -1.33 0.28 -13.50
CA ARG A 13 -1.22 0.29 -12.03
C ARG A 13 -2.55 0.03 -11.30
N PRO A 14 -3.29 -1.05 -11.59
CA PRO A 14 -4.53 -1.37 -10.88
C PRO A 14 -4.28 -1.58 -9.37
N PHE A 15 -3.06 -1.96 -8.99
CA PHE A 15 -2.66 -2.15 -7.60
C PHE A 15 -2.72 -0.86 -6.78
N GLU A 16 -2.46 0.32 -7.35
CA GLU A 16 -2.56 1.58 -6.61
C GLU A 16 -4.01 1.84 -6.17
N LYS A 17 -4.97 1.55 -7.04
CA LYS A 17 -6.40 1.67 -6.71
C LYS A 17 -6.79 0.68 -5.61
N SER A 18 -6.34 -0.57 -5.70
CA SER A 18 -6.57 -1.60 -4.69
C SER A 18 -5.96 -1.22 -3.34
N ILE A 19 -4.70 -0.77 -3.33
CA ILE A 19 -3.98 -0.36 -2.12
C ILE A 19 -4.64 0.87 -1.49
N LYS A 20 -5.06 1.85 -2.31
CA LYS A 20 -5.79 3.02 -1.83
C LYS A 20 -7.13 2.63 -1.20
N GLN A 21 -7.91 1.80 -1.90
CA GLN A 21 -9.21 1.31 -1.40
C GLN A 21 -9.04 0.58 -0.06
N PHE A 22 -8.04 -0.29 0.05
CA PHE A 22 -7.78 -0.98 1.32
C PHE A 22 -7.28 -0.02 2.41
N GLY A 23 -6.47 0.98 2.04
CA GLY A 23 -6.09 2.07 2.96
C GLY A 23 -7.30 2.79 3.55
N GLU A 24 -8.31 3.11 2.74
CA GLU A 24 -9.56 3.71 3.22
C GLU A 24 -10.32 2.78 4.19
N ILE A 25 -10.34 1.48 3.91
CA ILE A 25 -10.93 0.47 4.81
C ILE A 25 -10.19 0.40 6.14
N VAL A 26 -8.85 0.39 6.13
CA VAL A 26 -8.03 0.41 7.35
C VAL A 26 -8.32 1.65 8.20
N MET A 27 -8.56 2.80 7.58
CA MET A 27 -8.93 4.02 8.29
C MET A 27 -10.36 3.98 8.85
N ALA A 28 -11.28 3.25 8.20
CA ALA A 28 -12.65 3.07 8.66
C ALA A 28 -12.79 2.00 9.76
N GLU A 29 -11.86 1.03 9.81
CA GLU A 29 -11.87 -0.09 10.75
C GLU A 29 -10.64 -0.04 11.68
N PRO A 30 -10.75 0.57 12.89
CA PRO A 30 -9.61 0.75 13.80
C PRO A 30 -8.97 -0.57 14.25
N ALA A 31 -9.73 -1.67 14.24
CA ALA A 31 -9.20 -3.00 14.52
C ALA A 31 -8.17 -3.49 13.47
N LEU A 32 -8.28 -3.06 12.22
CA LEU A 32 -7.30 -3.38 11.18
C LEU A 32 -6.02 -2.57 11.36
N LEU A 33 -6.15 -1.30 11.76
CA LEU A 33 -5.00 -0.45 12.06
C LEU A 33 -4.19 -1.02 13.22
N ALA A 34 -4.86 -1.43 14.32
CA ALA A 34 -4.20 -2.05 15.47
C ALA A 34 -3.40 -3.31 15.09
N LYS A 35 -3.96 -4.18 14.24
CA LYS A 35 -3.25 -5.37 13.73
C LYS A 35 -2.00 -5.03 12.93
N LEU A 36 -2.00 -3.90 12.22
CA LEU A 36 -0.83 -3.41 11.48
C LEU A 36 0.22 -2.80 12.43
N GLU A 37 -0.20 -2.14 13.50
CA GLU A 37 0.70 -1.61 14.54
C GLU A 37 1.46 -2.71 15.31
N GLU A 38 0.86 -3.89 15.47
CA GLU A 38 1.51 -5.06 16.08
C GLU A 38 2.68 -5.62 15.26
N THR A 39 2.83 -5.21 13.99
CA THR A 39 3.92 -5.69 13.13
C THR A 39 5.25 -5.06 13.53
N ARG A 40 6.32 -5.87 13.55
CA ARG A 40 7.63 -5.49 14.07
C ARG A 40 8.59 -4.93 13.03
N ASP A 41 8.40 -5.29 11.76
CA ASP A 41 9.30 -4.98 10.66
C ASP A 41 8.55 -4.81 9.34
N ALA A 42 9.26 -4.22 8.38
CA ALA A 42 8.82 -3.95 7.03
C ALA A 42 8.15 -5.14 6.29
N ASN A 43 8.75 -6.33 6.37
CA ASN A 43 8.24 -7.50 5.65
C ASN A 43 7.00 -8.07 6.34
N SER A 44 7.00 -8.11 7.67
CA SER A 44 5.83 -8.49 8.47
C SER A 44 4.65 -7.54 8.23
N PHE A 45 4.92 -6.24 8.09
CA PHE A 45 3.90 -5.25 7.75
C PHE A 45 3.29 -5.54 6.37
N ILE A 46 4.12 -5.67 5.32
CA ILE A 46 3.63 -5.91 3.96
C ILE A 46 2.82 -7.22 3.87
N ALA A 47 3.32 -8.30 4.50
CA ALA A 47 2.64 -9.57 4.50
C ALA A 47 1.26 -9.48 5.20
N THR A 48 1.21 -8.80 6.34
CA THR A 48 -0.04 -8.59 7.09
C THR A 48 -1.01 -7.71 6.29
N TYR A 49 -0.51 -6.64 5.67
CA TYR A 49 -1.32 -5.73 4.86
C TYR A 49 -1.94 -6.44 3.64
N CYS A 50 -1.16 -7.24 2.91
CA CYS A 50 -1.66 -8.03 1.78
C CYS A 50 -2.67 -9.11 2.22
N LYS A 51 -2.42 -9.75 3.37
CA LYS A 51 -3.32 -10.75 3.94
C LYS A 51 -4.68 -10.14 4.29
N LEU A 52 -4.67 -9.05 5.07
CA LEU A 52 -5.89 -8.34 5.47
C LEU A 52 -6.66 -7.79 4.26
N ALA A 53 -5.95 -7.29 3.25
CA ALA A 53 -6.58 -6.87 1.99
C ALA A 53 -7.29 -8.03 1.28
N SER A 54 -6.62 -9.19 1.19
CA SER A 54 -7.17 -10.40 0.56
C SER A 54 -8.41 -10.91 1.30
N GLU A 55 -8.44 -10.82 2.64
CA GLU A 55 -9.63 -11.15 3.45
C GLU A 55 -10.83 -10.22 3.16
N LYS A 56 -10.58 -9.03 2.61
CA LYS A 56 -11.59 -8.06 2.16
C LYS A 56 -11.88 -8.15 0.65
N GLY A 57 -11.33 -9.16 -0.03
CA GLY A 57 -11.46 -9.35 -1.48
C GLY A 57 -10.66 -8.35 -2.33
N ILE A 58 -9.67 -7.68 -1.72
CA ILE A 58 -8.79 -6.74 -2.40
C ILE A 58 -7.44 -7.42 -2.63
N HIS A 59 -7.02 -7.47 -3.89
CA HIS A 59 -5.81 -8.19 -4.29
C HIS A 59 -4.74 -7.24 -4.81
N PHE A 60 -3.55 -7.35 -4.23
CA PHE A 60 -2.29 -6.79 -4.68
C PHE A 60 -1.16 -7.63 -4.07
N THR A 61 0.03 -7.53 -4.65
CA THR A 61 1.18 -8.31 -4.23
C THR A 61 2.07 -7.55 -3.24
N PRO A 62 2.94 -8.27 -2.50
CA PRO A 62 3.97 -7.63 -1.68
C PRO A 62 4.88 -6.69 -2.46
N ASP A 63 5.17 -7.00 -3.72
CA ASP A 63 6.03 -6.18 -4.58
C ASP A 63 5.34 -4.85 -4.94
N ASP A 64 4.05 -4.91 -5.29
CA ASP A 64 3.22 -3.71 -5.50
C ASP A 64 3.25 -2.78 -4.29
N MET A 65 3.18 -3.36 -3.08
CA MET A 65 3.25 -2.58 -1.85
C MET A 65 4.63 -1.96 -1.64
N ARG A 66 5.72 -2.65 -1.99
CA ARG A 66 7.08 -2.08 -1.92
C ARG A 66 7.25 -0.92 -2.89
N ILE A 67 6.72 -1.03 -4.11
CA ILE A 67 6.72 0.06 -5.10
C ILE A 67 6.05 1.29 -4.52
N VAL A 68 4.82 1.15 -4.00
CA VAL A 68 4.05 2.26 -3.41
C VAL A 68 4.78 2.89 -2.21
N VAL A 69 5.37 2.08 -1.33
CA VAL A 69 6.12 2.58 -0.16
C VAL A 69 7.37 3.36 -0.60
N GLN A 70 8.11 2.87 -1.60
CA GLN A 70 9.29 3.54 -2.14
C GLN A 70 8.93 4.85 -2.84
N GLU A 71 7.86 4.87 -3.64
CA GLU A 71 7.40 6.08 -4.33
C GLU A 71 6.95 7.17 -3.33
N GLN A 72 6.33 6.78 -2.21
CA GLN A 72 5.92 7.74 -1.18
C GLN A 72 7.07 8.31 -0.36
N LYS A 73 8.19 7.58 -0.21
CA LYS A 73 9.42 8.17 0.35
C LYS A 73 9.94 9.32 -0.50
N GLN A 74 9.67 9.31 -1.81
CA GLN A 74 10.07 10.35 -2.77
C GLN A 74 9.07 11.51 -2.85
N GLY A 75 7.98 11.47 -2.08
CA GLY A 75 7.06 12.60 -1.91
C GLY A 75 6.04 12.82 -3.04
N SER A 76 5.90 11.88 -3.98
CA SER A 76 4.86 11.93 -5.02
C SER A 76 3.75 10.91 -4.76
N ASN A 77 2.52 11.29 -5.15
CA ASN A 77 1.30 10.47 -5.19
C ASN A 77 1.00 9.63 -3.93
N TRP A 78 0.27 10.21 -2.98
CA TRP A 78 -0.09 9.55 -1.72
C TRP A 78 -1.18 8.51 -1.95
N VAL A 79 -0.78 7.25 -2.11
CA VAL A 79 -1.67 6.09 -2.31
C VAL A 79 -2.14 5.49 -0.97
N ILE A 80 -1.30 5.51 0.06
CA ILE A 80 -1.66 5.01 1.40
C ILE A 80 -1.99 6.16 2.36
N PRO A 81 -2.94 5.96 3.29
CA PRO A 81 -3.27 6.95 4.31
C PRO A 81 -2.07 7.29 5.20
N LYS A 82 -2.06 8.52 5.74
CA LYS A 82 -0.96 9.02 6.59
C LYS A 82 -0.70 8.15 7.84
N ALA A 83 -1.74 7.59 8.45
CA ALA A 83 -1.58 6.71 9.62
C ALA A 83 -0.82 5.42 9.26
N VAL A 84 -1.21 4.81 8.13
CA VAL A 84 -0.53 3.63 7.58
C VAL A 84 0.91 3.98 7.18
N LEU A 85 1.14 5.16 6.58
CA LEU A 85 2.47 5.61 6.22
C LEU A 85 3.37 5.83 7.45
N ASN A 86 2.83 6.34 8.56
CA ASN A 86 3.61 6.51 9.79
C ASN A 86 4.12 5.15 10.31
N ILE A 87 3.24 4.14 10.34
CA ILE A 87 3.61 2.77 10.72
C ILE A 87 4.71 2.25 9.78
N VAL A 88 4.56 2.44 8.47
CA VAL A 88 5.59 2.06 7.49
C VAL A 88 6.90 2.78 7.73
N ARG A 89 6.88 4.11 7.95
CA ARG A 89 8.09 4.92 8.17
C ARG A 89 8.87 4.53 9.41
N GLU A 90 8.21 4.06 10.45
CA GLU A 90 8.89 3.55 11.65
C GLU A 90 9.60 2.21 11.41
N ARG A 91 9.34 1.54 10.28
CA ARG A 91 9.81 0.18 10.00
C ARG A 91 10.66 0.06 8.72
N PHE A 92 10.70 1.09 7.88
CA PHE A 92 11.39 1.14 6.58
C PHE A 92 12.31 2.35 6.46
#